data_AF-A0A1X0ZMT8-F1
#
_entry.id   AF-A0A1X0ZMT8-F1
#
_cell.length_a   1.000
_cell.length_b   1.000
_cell.length_c   1.000
_cell.angle_alpha   90.00
_cell.angle_beta   90.00
_cell.angle_gamma   90.00
#
_symmetry.space_group_name_H-M   'P 1'
#
loop_
_entity.id
_entity.type
_entity.pdbx_description
1 polymer ?
#
loop_
_entity_poly.entity_id
_entity_poly.type
_entity_poly.pdbx_seq_one_letter_code
_entity_poly.pdbx_strand_id
1 'polypeptide(L)'
;MDAPSRRYLPHPYAKASPSELKTIRRRVDIYAVMLTTAAVAFGIAGFQLSSMPGRLIGMSGMIACVFFATYLVDTAHGISNLLRSHKKPARAPEHAIDSPGIDLAA
;
A
#
# COMPACT_ATOMS: atom_id res chain seq x y z
N MET A 1 -5.04 12.37 17.16
CA MET A 1 -4.93 10.95 16.77
C MET A 1 -4.64 10.90 15.28
N ASP A 2 -3.36 10.79 14.92
CA ASP A 2 -2.93 10.74 13.52
C ASP A 2 -3.31 9.40 12.89
N ALA A 3 -3.88 9.45 11.68
CA ALA A 3 -4.29 8.26 10.96
C ALA A 3 -3.08 7.31 10.76
N PRO A 4 -3.17 6.03 11.16
CA PRO A 4 -2.04 5.08 11.13
C PRO A 4 -1.55 4.75 9.71
N SER A 5 -2.19 5.28 8.67
CA SER A 5 -1.92 4.98 7.27
C SER A 5 -0.80 5.80 6.62
N ARG A 6 -0.26 6.83 7.28
CA ARG A 6 0.85 7.64 6.73
C ARG A 6 2.24 7.05 6.93
N ARG A 7 2.43 6.06 7.81
CA ARG A 7 3.78 5.62 8.23
C ARG A 7 4.55 4.73 7.24
N TYR A 8 3.92 4.22 6.18
CA TYR A 8 4.56 3.26 5.27
C TYR A 8 4.59 3.66 3.79
N LEU A 9 4.09 4.83 3.44
CA LEU A 9 4.21 5.34 2.08
C LEU A 9 5.49 6.16 1.97
N PRO A 10 6.51 5.72 1.21
CA PRO A 10 7.67 6.55 0.99
C PRO A 10 7.20 7.85 0.32
N HIS A 11 7.79 8.94 0.80
CA HIS A 11 7.55 10.34 0.44
C HIS A 11 7.29 10.66 -1.06
N PRO A 12 7.82 9.93 -2.07
CA PRO A 12 7.49 10.13 -3.49
C PRO A 12 6.01 9.95 -3.88
N TYR A 13 5.22 9.16 -3.15
CA TYR A 13 3.84 8.84 -3.60
C TYR A 13 2.77 9.86 -3.18
N ALA A 14 3.12 10.81 -2.30
CA ALA A 14 2.17 11.81 -1.79
C ALA A 14 1.82 12.91 -2.82
N LYS A 15 2.65 13.09 -3.86
CA LYS A 15 2.47 14.11 -4.91
C LYS A 15 2.06 13.53 -6.28
N ALA A 16 1.91 12.20 -6.40
CA ALA A 16 1.63 11.54 -7.66
C ALA A 16 0.16 11.70 -8.06
N SER A 17 -0.09 11.87 -9.35
CA SER A 17 -1.45 11.96 -9.90
C SER A 17 -2.21 10.62 -9.75
N PRO A 18 -3.56 10.62 -9.76
CA PRO A 18 -4.34 9.39 -9.59
C PRO A 18 -4.06 8.30 -10.65
N SER A 19 -3.67 8.68 -11.87
CA SER A 19 -3.28 7.77 -12.95
C SER A 19 -1.90 7.14 -12.69
N GLU A 20 -0.95 7.92 -12.19
CA GLU A 20 0.37 7.42 -11.77
C GLU A 20 0.26 6.47 -10.58
N LEU A 21 -0.56 6.81 -9.57
CA LEU A 21 -0.81 5.95 -8.41
C LEU A 21 -1.38 4.58 -8.81
N LYS A 22 -2.29 4.52 -9.80
CA LYS A 22 -2.80 3.25 -10.36
C LYS A 22 -1.69 2.45 -11.04
N THR A 23 -0.82 3.12 -11.80
CA THR A 23 0.28 2.48 -12.51
C THR A 23 1.30 1.91 -11.52
N ILE A 24 1.61 2.66 -10.46
CA ILE A 24 2.50 2.23 -9.38
C ILE A 24 1.88 1.04 -8.64
N ARG A 25 0.61 1.11 -8.24
CA ARG A 25 -0.12 -0.01 -7.61
C ARG A 25 -0.03 -1.28 -8.45
N ARG A 26 -0.29 -1.18 -9.75
CA ARG A 26 -0.20 -2.32 -10.68
C ARG A 26 1.22 -2.91 -10.73
N ARG A 27 2.26 -2.08 -10.77
CA ARG A 27 3.66 -2.55 -10.75
C ARG A 27 3.99 -3.25 -9.44
N VAL A 28 3.58 -2.68 -8.31
CA VAL A 28 3.79 -3.26 -6.99
C VAL A 28 3.11 -4.63 -6.88
N ASP A 29 1.88 -4.77 -7.37
CA ASP A 29 1.17 -6.05 -7.40
C ASP A 29 1.92 -7.10 -8.25
N ILE A 30 2.44 -6.71 -9.42
CA ILE A 30 3.25 -7.60 -10.28
C ILE A 30 4.51 -8.06 -9.53
N TYR A 31 5.23 -7.15 -8.88
CA TYR A 31 6.43 -7.50 -8.12
C TYR A 31 6.12 -8.40 -6.92
N ALA A 32 5.01 -8.17 -6.22
CA ALA A 32 4.58 -9.01 -5.10
C ALA A 32 4.31 -10.45 -5.55
N VAL A 33 3.64 -10.63 -6.70
CA VAL A 33 3.43 -11.96 -7.29
C VAL A 33 4.75 -12.61 -7.67
N MET A 34 5.63 -11.88 -8.37
CA MET A 34 6.95 -12.40 -8.78
C MET A 34 7.79 -12.84 -7.58
N LEU A 35 7.80 -12.06 -6.49
CA LEU A 35 8.51 -12.41 -5.27
C LEU A 35 7.91 -13.61 -4.56
N THR A 36 6.58 -13.76 -4.57
CA THR A 36 5.92 -14.94 -4.01
C THR A 36 6.29 -16.19 -4.81
N THR A 37 6.30 -16.10 -6.14
CA THR A 37 6.77 -17.20 -7.02
C THR A 37 8.24 -17.51 -6.76
N ALA A 38 9.10 -16.51 -6.62
CA ALA A 38 10.51 -16.69 -6.29
C ALA A 38 10.69 -17.36 -4.92
N ALA A 39 9.90 -16.98 -3.90
CA ALA A 39 9.94 -17.60 -2.59
C ALA A 39 9.65 -19.11 -2.67
N VAL A 40 8.61 -19.49 -3.42
CA VAL A 40 8.26 -20.91 -3.65
C VAL A 40 9.40 -21.63 -4.37
N ALA A 41 9.98 -21.02 -5.40
CA ALA A 41 11.12 -21.60 -6.13
C ALA A 41 12.34 -21.81 -5.22
N PHE A 42 12.68 -20.84 -4.37
CA PHE A 42 13.75 -20.96 -3.38
C PHE A 42 13.46 -22.04 -2.33
N GLY A 43 12.21 -22.17 -1.88
CA GLY A 43 11.79 -23.23 -0.97
C GLY A 43 11.98 -24.62 -1.59
N ILE A 44 11.51 -24.81 -2.83
CA ILE A 44 11.65 -26.08 -3.56
C ILE A 44 13.12 -26.40 -3.85
N ALA A 45 13.87 -25.44 -4.40
CA ALA A 45 15.29 -25.63 -4.71
C ALA A 45 16.11 -25.89 -3.44
N GLY A 46 15.84 -25.14 -2.37
CA GLY A 46 16.45 -25.34 -1.06
C GLY A 46 16.18 -26.72 -0.49
N PHE A 47 14.95 -27.22 -0.60
CA PHE A 47 14.58 -28.54 -0.09
C PHE A 47 15.27 -29.69 -0.84
N GLN A 48 15.46 -29.53 -2.16
CA GLN A 48 16.12 -30.52 -3.01
C GLN A 48 17.63 -30.60 -2.82
N LEU A 49 18.25 -29.59 -2.21
CA LEU A 49 19.69 -29.60 -1.92
C LEU A 49 19.99 -30.52 -0.72
N SER A 50 20.83 -31.53 -0.94
CA SER A 50 21.27 -32.49 0.09
C SER A 50 22.22 -31.87 1.12
N SER A 51 22.91 -30.79 0.74
CA SER A 51 23.89 -30.10 1.57
C SER A 51 23.21 -29.12 2.55
N MET A 52 23.59 -29.15 3.83
CA MET A 52 23.15 -28.21 4.86
C MET A 52 23.26 -26.72 4.44
N PRO A 53 24.40 -26.26 3.87
CA PRO A 53 24.53 -24.87 3.41
C PRO A 53 23.52 -24.50 2.31
N GLY A 54 23.30 -25.39 1.35
CA GLY A 54 22.32 -25.19 0.28
C GLY A 54 20.88 -25.05 0.79
N ARG A 55 20.51 -25.86 1.79
CA ARG A 55 19.20 -25.75 2.45
C ARG A 55 19.02 -24.42 3.16
N LEU A 56 20.04 -23.95 3.88
CA LEU A 56 20.02 -22.65 4.57
C LEU A 56 19.89 -21.48 3.58
N ILE A 57 20.59 -21.54 2.45
CA ILE A 57 20.48 -20.53 1.39
C ILE A 57 19.05 -20.53 0.79
N GLY A 58 18.49 -21.70 0.51
CA GLY A 58 17.11 -21.78 0.01
C GLY A 58 16.07 -21.27 1.01
N MET A 59 16.19 -21.63 2.30
CA MET A 59 15.28 -21.13 3.34
C MET A 59 15.41 -19.62 3.56
N SER A 60 16.63 -19.09 3.63
CA SER A 60 16.86 -17.65 3.78
C SER A 60 16.36 -16.86 2.57
N GLY A 61 16.58 -17.35 1.35
CA GLY A 61 16.03 -16.78 0.12
C GLY A 61 14.50 -16.78 0.13
N MET A 62 13.87 -17.87 0.55
CA MET A 62 12.41 -17.95 0.72
C MET A 62 11.91 -16.89 1.70
N ILE A 63 12.51 -16.81 2.90
CA ILE A 63 12.11 -15.85 3.95
C ILE A 63 12.26 -14.41 3.45
N ALA A 64 13.38 -14.08 2.80
CA ALA A 64 13.61 -12.75 2.25
C ALA A 64 12.54 -12.40 1.19
N CYS A 65 12.27 -13.29 0.25
CA CYS A 65 11.26 -13.07 -0.78
C CYS A 65 9.86 -12.87 -0.19
N VAL A 66 9.47 -13.66 0.82
CA VAL A 66 8.18 -13.49 1.52
C VAL A 66 8.13 -12.13 2.23
N PHE A 67 9.18 -11.74 2.93
CA PHE A 67 9.22 -10.45 3.62
C PHE A 67 9.04 -9.26 2.66
N PHE A 68 9.74 -9.28 1.52
CA PHE A 68 9.59 -8.26 0.48
C PHE A 68 8.20 -8.29 -0.18
N ALA A 69 7.62 -9.47 -0.41
CA ALA A 69 6.27 -9.58 -0.93
C ALA A 69 5.24 -8.95 0.02
N THR A 70 5.34 -9.22 1.32
CA THR A 70 4.46 -8.61 2.34
C THR A 70 4.61 -7.10 2.38
N TYR A 71 5.84 -6.59 2.36
CA TYR A 71 6.11 -5.16 2.31
C TYR A 71 5.48 -4.47 1.09
N LEU A 72 5.55 -5.12 -0.08
CA LEU A 72 4.91 -4.61 -1.30
C LEU A 72 3.39 -4.60 -1.16
N VAL A 73 2.78 -5.65 -0.62
CA VAL A 73 1.34 -5.72 -0.38
C VAL A 73 0.87 -4.60 0.55
N ASP A 74 1.59 -4.33 1.63
CA ASP A 74 1.30 -3.23 2.56
C ASP A 74 1.43 -1.86 1.89
N THR A 75 2.50 -1.66 1.12
CA THR A 75 2.70 -0.44 0.32
C THR A 75 1.51 -0.20 -0.62
N ALA A 76 1.05 -1.27 -1.24
CA ALA A 76 -0.02 -1.24 -2.21
C ALA A 76 -1.39 -0.97 -1.56
N HIS A 77 -1.61 -1.47 -0.33
CA HIS A 77 -2.75 -1.08 0.50
C HIS A 77 -2.72 0.42 0.83
N GLY A 78 -1.55 0.96 1.17
CA GLY A 78 -1.33 2.40 1.36
C GLY A 78 -1.73 3.22 0.12
N ILE A 79 -1.28 2.81 -1.07
CA ILE A 79 -1.62 3.48 -2.34
C ILE A 79 -3.13 3.42 -2.61
N SER A 80 -3.78 2.30 -2.29
CA SER A 80 -5.23 2.13 -2.49
C SER A 80 -6.04 3.08 -1.59
N ASN A 81 -5.59 3.30 -0.36
CA ASN A 81 -6.20 4.25 0.56
C ASN A 81 -6.01 5.70 0.07
N LEU A 82 -4.85 6.05 -0.50
CA LEU A 82 -4.63 7.36 -1.13
C LEU A 82 -5.57 7.58 -2.33
N LEU A 83 -5.73 6.58 -3.21
CA LEU A 83 -6.65 6.63 -4.34
C LEU A 83 -8.11 6.80 -3.88
N ARG A 84 -8.51 6.12 -2.79
CA ARG A 84 -9.84 6.28 -2.21
C ARG A 84 -10.05 7.67 -1.62
N SER A 85 -9.02 8.24 -0.98
CA SER A 85 -9.04 9.62 -0.46
C SER A 85 -9.23 10.64 -1.58
N HIS A 86 -8.63 10.45 -2.74
CA HIS A 86 -8.80 11.34 -3.91
C HIS A 86 -10.19 11.22 -4.54
N LYS A 87 -10.84 10.06 -4.43
CA LYS A 87 -12.20 9.84 -4.95
C LYS A 87 -13.31 10.30 -4.01
N LYS A 88 -13.03 10.45 -2.71
CA LYS A 88 -14.05 10.90 -1.75
C LYS A 88 -14.28 12.39 -1.99
N PRO A 89 -15.46 12.82 -2.48
CA PRO A 89 -15.75 14.25 -2.55
C PRO A 89 -15.62 14.80 -1.12
N ALA A 90 -14.98 15.97 -0.99
CA ALA A 90 -15.03 16.73 0.24
C ALA A 90 -16.51 16.81 0.61
N ARG A 91 -16.88 16.21 1.74
CA ARG A 91 -18.24 16.30 2.27
C ARG A 91 -18.52 17.80 2.35
N ALA A 92 -19.47 18.27 1.53
CA ALA A 92 -19.89 19.67 1.58
C ALA A 92 -20.17 20.02 3.04
N PRO A 93 -19.80 21.21 3.52
CA PRO A 93 -20.21 21.65 4.85
C PRO A 93 -21.74 21.73 4.86
N GLU A 94 -22.40 20.66 5.31
CA GLU A 94 -23.78 20.71 5.77
C GLU A 94 -23.77 21.57 7.04
N HIS A 95 -23.90 22.88 6.85
CA HIS A 95 -24.54 23.86 7.74
C HIS A 95 -24.21 25.28 7.24
N ALA A 96 -24.72 25.62 6.06
CA ALA A 96 -25.07 27.00 5.73
C ALA A 96 -26.58 27.01 5.47
N ILE A 97 -27.35 26.81 6.54
CA ILE A 97 -28.77 27.15 6.53
C ILE A 97 -28.84 28.60 6.99
N ASP A 98 -29.13 29.47 6.02
CA ASP A 98 -29.70 30.79 6.21
C ASP A 98 -30.69 30.80 7.38
N SER A 99 -30.54 31.76 8.28
CA SER A 99 -31.71 32.32 8.95
C SER A 99 -31.55 33.83 9.17
N PRO A 100 -32.66 34.55 9.01
CA PRO A 100 -32.71 35.87 8.39
C PRO A 100 -32.42 36.99 9.39
N GLY A 101 -32.05 38.15 8.85
CA GLY A 101 -31.91 39.39 9.60
C GLY A 101 -33.14 39.66 10.46
N ILE A 102 -32.93 39.70 11.78
CA ILE A 102 -33.88 40.26 12.72
C ILE A 102 -33.51 41.73 12.85
N ASP A 103 -34.20 42.56 12.08
CA ASP A 103 -34.23 44.00 12.25
C ASP A 103 -35.03 44.28 13.52
N LEU A 104 -34.35 44.60 14.62
CA LEU A 104 -34.99 45.00 15.88
C LEU A 104 -34.90 46.52 16.01
N ALA A 105 -35.82 47.19 15.32
CA ALA A 105 -36.22 48.55 15.61
C ALA A 105 -37.52 48.49 16.45
N ALA A 106 -37.40 48.71 17.76
CA ALA A 106 -38.45 49.20 18.66
C ALA A 106 -37.82 49.64 19.99
#